data_AF-A0A964EEX1-F1
#
_entry.id   AF-A0A964EEX1-F1
#
_cell.length_a   1.000
_cell.length_b   1.000
_cell.length_c   1.000
_cell.angle_alpha   90.00
_cell.angle_beta   90.00
_cell.angle_gamma   90.00
#
_symmetry.space_group_name_H-M   'P 1'
#
loop_
_entity.id
_entity.type
_entity.pdbx_description
1 polymer ?
#
loop_
_entity_poly.entity_id
_entity_poly.type
_entity_poly.pdbx_seq_one_letter_code
_entity_poly.pdbx_strand_id
1 'polypeptide(L)'
;MLAFVQFPHPKDEAKPDRKTRSTYDWNCGKHHRRFMQASGAYTTSGDSSESQSGEFCFWGEWEGHGRCVEQLNSQDRESPNYLCKPILSRPPKDRTGLQNTDPLVFGERFRYSNCRQYSGKCQTQLRNLEPGSVILYGSTFVDRFVLDTVFVVSDKRQPWRTNREFPRNNELIDDILRDTTLKPLQNKTCSDTGGDYQDLVIYGGVTYAERENYGGMFSFVPAQLCSNGTIGFKRPTIQLDGIVNPESTRAARYNKDVIRGDKEKIHQLWREVADQVVTSDLLLAHFLSPPERKDL
;
A
#
# COMPACT_ATOMS: atom_id res chain seq x y z
N MET A 1 18.70 -3.85 7.65
CA MET A 1 18.08 -4.96 8.39
C MET A 1 17.09 -5.67 7.50
N LEU A 2 17.33 -6.95 7.26
CA LEU A 2 16.36 -7.85 6.67
C LEU A 2 15.21 -8.17 7.65
N ALA A 3 13.95 -8.04 7.23
CA ALA A 3 12.79 -8.15 8.13
C ALA A 3 11.53 -8.66 7.44
N PHE A 4 10.62 -9.25 8.24
CA PHE A 4 9.27 -9.60 7.83
C PHE A 4 8.27 -8.83 8.71
N VAL A 5 7.67 -7.79 8.14
CA VAL A 5 6.97 -6.75 8.88
C VAL A 5 5.46 -6.91 8.77
N GLN A 6 4.76 -7.11 9.89
CA GLN A 6 3.31 -6.90 9.94
C GLN A 6 3.04 -5.41 10.17
N PHE A 7 2.26 -4.78 9.31
CA PHE A 7 1.96 -3.35 9.36
C PHE A 7 0.44 -3.09 9.43
N PRO A 8 -0.15 -3.08 10.65
CA PRO A 8 -1.56 -2.75 10.86
C PRO A 8 -1.85 -1.25 10.65
N HIS A 9 -2.87 -0.93 9.87
CA HIS A 9 -3.38 0.41 9.55
C HIS A 9 -4.89 0.52 9.81
N PRO A 10 -5.47 1.74 9.79
CA PRO A 10 -6.90 1.94 9.95
C PRO A 10 -7.73 1.09 8.99
N LYS A 11 -8.82 0.52 9.53
CA LYS A 11 -9.61 -0.50 8.86
C LYS A 11 -10.81 0.02 8.07
N ASP A 12 -11.21 1.25 8.35
CA ASP A 12 -12.48 1.82 7.90
C ASP A 12 -12.44 2.17 6.41
N GLU A 13 -13.52 1.80 5.71
CA GLU A 13 -13.73 2.17 4.31
C GLU A 13 -14.02 3.68 4.17
N ALA A 14 -13.40 4.32 3.19
CA ALA A 14 -13.69 5.70 2.82
C ALA A 14 -15.08 5.78 2.17
N LYS A 15 -15.82 6.84 2.49
CA LYS A 15 -17.14 7.09 1.90
C LYS A 15 -17.04 8.20 0.86
N PRO A 16 -17.80 8.14 -0.25
CA PRO A 16 -17.87 9.27 -1.17
C PRO A 16 -18.50 10.49 -0.47
N ASP A 17 -18.29 11.66 -1.06
CA ASP A 17 -18.85 12.92 -0.55
C ASP A 17 -20.36 12.78 -0.32
N ARG A 18 -20.83 13.32 0.81
CA ARG A 18 -22.21 13.12 1.25
C ARG A 18 -23.23 13.80 0.32
N LYS A 19 -22.85 14.91 -0.33
CA LYS A 19 -23.72 15.69 -1.21
C LYS A 19 -23.74 15.08 -2.61
N THR A 20 -22.58 14.75 -3.17
CA THR A 20 -22.50 14.23 -4.55
C THR A 20 -22.76 12.73 -4.62
N ARG A 21 -22.42 11.98 -3.55
CA ARG A 21 -22.42 10.51 -3.47
C ARG A 21 -21.66 9.80 -4.60
N SER A 22 -20.85 10.55 -5.34
CA SER A 22 -20.23 10.11 -6.60
C SER A 22 -18.77 10.50 -6.70
N THR A 23 -18.29 11.41 -5.85
CA THR A 23 -16.90 11.87 -5.86
C THR A 23 -16.23 11.60 -4.51
N TYR A 24 -14.92 11.45 -4.56
CA TYR A 24 -14.04 11.50 -3.39
C TYR A 24 -13.15 12.70 -3.56
N ASP A 25 -13.16 13.60 -2.57
CA ASP A 25 -12.19 14.67 -2.48
C ASP A 25 -10.90 14.16 -1.84
N TRP A 26 -9.84 14.98 -1.91
CA TRP A 26 -8.61 14.67 -1.19
C TRP A 26 -8.88 14.52 0.31
N ASN A 27 -8.40 13.43 0.91
CA ASN A 27 -8.64 13.17 2.32
C ASN A 27 -7.81 14.11 3.21
N CYS A 28 -8.49 14.78 4.14
CA CYS A 28 -7.87 15.62 5.18
C CYS A 28 -8.03 15.03 6.60
N GLY A 29 -8.68 13.87 6.71
CA GLY A 29 -9.04 13.22 7.98
C GLY A 29 -8.11 12.06 8.33
N LYS A 30 -8.64 11.04 8.99
CA LYS A 30 -7.89 9.80 9.23
C LYS A 30 -7.70 9.04 7.91
N HIS A 31 -6.62 8.28 7.79
CA HIS A 31 -6.46 7.35 6.66
C HIS A 31 -7.63 6.36 6.58
N HIS A 32 -8.04 6.06 5.36
CA HIS A 32 -9.13 5.14 5.07
C HIS A 32 -8.74 4.17 3.96
N ARG A 33 -9.47 3.05 3.87
CA ARG A 33 -9.32 2.09 2.78
C ARG A 33 -10.34 2.37 1.69
N ARG A 34 -9.94 2.19 0.44
CA ARG A 34 -10.84 2.23 -0.71
C ARG A 34 -10.81 0.88 -1.39
N PHE A 35 -11.99 0.41 -1.80
CA PHE A 35 -12.11 -0.67 -2.77
C PHE A 35 -12.06 -0.04 -4.16
N MET A 36 -11.02 -0.34 -4.91
CA MET A 36 -10.63 0.40 -6.09
C MET A 36 -10.61 -0.46 -7.34
N GLN A 37 -11.03 0.12 -8.46
CA GLN A 37 -10.89 -0.45 -9.80
C GLN A 37 -9.59 0.05 -10.44
N ALA A 38 -8.83 -0.86 -11.04
CA ALA A 38 -7.64 -0.56 -11.82
C ALA A 38 -7.44 -1.55 -12.98
N SER A 39 -6.80 -1.08 -14.04
CA SER A 39 -6.22 -1.96 -15.06
C SER A 39 -4.77 -2.26 -14.71
N GLY A 40 -4.26 -3.40 -15.14
CA GLY A 40 -2.88 -3.76 -14.88
C GLY A 40 -2.56 -5.20 -15.22
N ALA A 41 -1.62 -5.77 -14.48
CA ALA A 41 -1.20 -7.15 -14.62
C ALA A 41 -1.23 -7.90 -13.30
N TYR A 42 -1.56 -9.19 -13.38
CA TYR A 42 -1.72 -10.08 -12.25
C TYR A 42 -1.23 -11.48 -12.57
N THR A 43 -1.11 -12.30 -11.54
CA THR A 43 -0.91 -13.74 -11.67
C THR A 43 -1.82 -14.52 -10.72
N THR A 44 -2.01 -15.80 -11.00
CA THR A 44 -2.92 -16.71 -10.27
C THR A 44 -2.18 -17.59 -9.25
N SER A 45 -0.86 -17.50 -9.18
CA SER A 45 -0.02 -18.22 -8.21
C SER A 45 1.28 -17.46 -7.98
N GLY A 46 1.84 -17.54 -6.76
CA GLY A 46 3.13 -16.93 -6.43
C GLY A 46 4.29 -17.51 -7.26
N ASP A 47 4.18 -18.76 -7.69
CA ASP A 47 5.21 -19.48 -8.47
C ASP A 47 4.96 -19.42 -9.98
N SER A 48 3.87 -18.80 -10.43
CA SER A 48 3.54 -18.75 -11.85
C SER A 48 4.58 -17.93 -12.60
N SER A 49 5.03 -18.45 -13.75
CA SER A 49 5.84 -17.72 -14.73
C SER A 49 5.00 -16.85 -15.67
N GLU A 50 3.68 -17.00 -15.62
CA GLU A 50 2.74 -16.29 -16.47
C GLU A 50 2.12 -15.09 -15.76
N SER A 51 2.10 -13.97 -16.46
CA SER A 51 1.39 -12.76 -16.07
C SER A 51 0.29 -12.49 -17.08
N GLN A 52 -0.90 -12.21 -16.58
CA GLN A 52 -2.06 -11.83 -17.39
C GLN A 52 -2.36 -10.36 -17.19
N SER A 53 -2.97 -9.73 -18.20
CA SER A 53 -3.44 -8.35 -18.12
C SER A 53 -4.95 -8.32 -17.99
N GLY A 54 -5.48 -7.35 -17.26
CA GLY A 54 -6.92 -7.20 -17.12
C GLY A 54 -7.31 -6.01 -16.26
N GLU A 55 -8.61 -5.89 -16.06
CA GLU A 55 -9.19 -4.97 -15.08
C GLU A 55 -9.58 -5.75 -13.83
N PHE A 56 -9.19 -5.25 -12.68
CA PHE A 56 -9.44 -5.87 -11.39
C PHE A 56 -9.84 -4.82 -10.36
N CYS A 57 -10.58 -5.28 -9.36
CA CYS A 57 -10.83 -4.49 -8.18
C CYS A 57 -9.96 -5.01 -7.01
N PHE A 58 -9.59 -4.13 -6.08
CA PHE A 58 -8.73 -4.47 -4.95
C PHE A 58 -8.92 -3.50 -3.78
N TRP A 59 -8.51 -3.90 -2.58
CA TRP A 59 -8.45 -3.00 -1.42
C TRP A 59 -7.10 -2.31 -1.34
N GLY A 60 -7.09 -1.01 -1.06
CA GLY A 60 -5.84 -0.29 -0.84
C GLY A 60 -6.04 1.09 -0.22
N GLU A 61 -4.92 1.80 -0.07
CA GLU A 61 -4.91 3.20 0.32
C GLU A 61 -4.88 4.09 -0.92
N TRP A 62 -5.74 5.11 -0.93
CA TRP A 62 -5.68 6.19 -1.91
C TRP A 62 -6.33 7.43 -1.32
N GLU A 63 -5.51 8.45 -1.08
CA GLU A 63 -5.96 9.67 -0.39
C GLU A 63 -6.36 10.79 -1.34
N GLY A 64 -5.97 10.69 -2.62
CA GLY A 64 -6.32 11.66 -3.64
C GLY A 64 -7.79 11.60 -4.09
N HIS A 65 -8.09 12.40 -5.11
CA HIS A 65 -9.42 12.43 -5.71
C HIS A 65 -9.81 11.08 -6.32
N GLY A 66 -11.11 10.83 -6.39
CA GLY A 66 -11.64 9.62 -7.02
C GLY A 66 -13.11 9.77 -7.38
N ARG A 67 -13.65 8.78 -8.07
CA ARG A 67 -15.07 8.69 -8.41
C ARG A 67 -15.65 7.40 -7.85
N CYS A 68 -16.79 7.48 -7.19
CA CYS A 68 -17.60 6.30 -6.90
C CYS A 68 -18.28 5.87 -8.20
N VAL A 69 -17.87 4.73 -8.76
CA VAL A 69 -18.44 4.21 -10.01
C VAL A 69 -19.64 3.31 -9.74
N GLU A 70 -19.70 2.68 -8.56
CA GLU A 70 -20.80 1.82 -8.16
C GLU A 70 -20.97 1.83 -6.63
N GLN A 71 -22.21 1.75 -6.16
CA GLN A 71 -22.54 1.50 -4.76
C GLN A 71 -22.89 0.02 -4.61
N LEU A 72 -22.04 -0.73 -3.91
CA LEU A 72 -22.15 -2.18 -3.76
C LEU A 72 -23.15 -2.57 -2.65
N ASN A 73 -23.46 -1.64 -1.74
CA ASN A 73 -24.49 -1.77 -0.69
C ASN A 73 -24.40 -3.06 0.14
N SER A 74 -23.16 -3.50 0.43
CA SER A 74 -22.92 -4.65 1.28
C SER A 74 -23.52 -4.45 2.68
N GLN A 75 -24.20 -5.49 3.19
CA GLN A 75 -24.64 -5.54 4.60
C GLN A 75 -23.52 -6.02 5.53
N ASP A 76 -22.45 -6.58 4.98
CA ASP A 76 -21.28 -7.05 5.70
C ASP A 76 -20.24 -5.92 5.82
N ARG A 77 -19.75 -5.69 7.05
CA ARG A 77 -18.79 -4.62 7.38
C ARG A 77 -17.37 -4.88 6.84
N GLU A 78 -17.04 -6.13 6.50
CA GLU A 78 -15.73 -6.48 5.92
C GLU A 78 -15.74 -6.46 4.38
N SER A 79 -16.92 -6.43 3.78
CA SER A 79 -17.12 -6.30 2.34
C SER A 79 -17.29 -4.83 1.93
N PRO A 80 -16.89 -4.47 0.70
CA PRO A 80 -16.91 -3.08 0.27
C PRO A 80 -18.33 -2.57 0.05
N ASN A 81 -18.55 -1.29 0.31
CA ASN A 81 -19.79 -0.59 0.01
C ASN A 81 -19.69 0.27 -1.24
N TYR A 82 -18.47 0.63 -1.65
CA TYR A 82 -18.25 1.55 -2.75
C TYR A 82 -17.12 1.07 -3.66
N LEU A 83 -17.37 1.01 -4.96
CA LEU A 83 -16.31 0.84 -5.95
C LEU A 83 -15.79 2.23 -6.34
N CYS A 84 -14.52 2.49 -6.06
CA CYS A 84 -13.83 3.73 -6.37
C CYS A 84 -12.96 3.58 -7.63
N LYS A 85 -13.02 4.54 -8.54
CA LYS A 85 -12.00 4.73 -9.58
C LYS A 85 -11.12 5.92 -9.19
N PRO A 86 -9.85 5.69 -8.80
CA PRO A 86 -8.91 6.77 -8.49
C PRO A 86 -8.73 7.75 -9.65
N ILE A 87 -8.41 9.01 -9.33
CA ILE A 87 -8.12 10.06 -10.31
C ILE A 87 -6.80 10.72 -9.91
N LEU A 88 -5.83 10.71 -10.82
CA LEU A 88 -4.57 11.39 -10.60
C LEU A 88 -4.77 12.88 -10.86
N SER A 89 -4.74 13.69 -9.81
CA SER A 89 -4.74 15.15 -9.92
C SER A 89 -3.55 15.72 -9.17
N ARG A 90 -3.24 16.99 -9.44
CA ARG A 90 -2.38 17.74 -8.53
C ARG A 90 -3.09 17.89 -7.18
N PRO A 91 -2.35 17.89 -6.06
CA PRO A 91 -2.93 18.23 -4.77
C PRO A 91 -3.40 19.68 -4.77
N PRO A 92 -4.44 20.01 -3.99
CA PRO A 92 -4.88 21.39 -3.77
C PRO A 92 -3.72 22.33 -3.39
N LYS A 93 -3.88 23.63 -3.70
CA LYS A 93 -2.87 24.65 -3.37
C LYS A 93 -2.64 24.75 -1.86
N ASP A 94 -3.73 24.79 -1.09
CA ASP A 94 -3.68 24.62 0.35
C ASP A 94 -3.50 23.12 0.66
N ARG A 95 -2.37 22.79 1.28
CA ARG A 95 -2.00 21.40 1.59
C ARG A 95 -2.20 21.07 3.07
N THR A 96 -2.78 21.99 3.83
CA THR A 96 -2.99 21.82 5.26
C THR A 96 -3.88 20.62 5.50
N GLY A 97 -3.39 19.66 6.28
CA GLY A 97 -4.15 18.46 6.66
C GLY A 97 -4.26 17.38 5.59
N LEU A 98 -3.76 17.58 4.36
CA LEU A 98 -3.84 16.55 3.32
C LEU A 98 -3.12 15.27 3.75
N GLN A 99 -3.77 14.13 3.53
CA GLN A 99 -3.15 12.82 3.68
C GLN A 99 -2.35 12.42 2.44
N ASN A 100 -1.31 11.63 2.66
CA ASN A 100 -0.47 11.03 1.62
C ASN A 100 -0.94 9.60 1.33
N THR A 101 -0.73 9.10 0.11
CA THR A 101 -0.98 7.69 -0.22
C THR A 101 0.30 6.87 0.01
N ASP A 102 0.35 5.99 1.02
CA ASP A 102 1.54 5.18 1.31
C ASP A 102 1.17 3.82 1.95
N PRO A 103 1.38 2.68 1.26
CA PRO A 103 2.19 2.52 0.06
C PRO A 103 1.46 2.99 -1.20
N LEU A 104 2.22 3.52 -2.16
CA LEU A 104 1.73 3.80 -3.50
C LEU A 104 1.90 2.56 -4.38
N VAL A 105 0.79 1.93 -4.76
CA VAL A 105 0.78 0.68 -5.55
C VAL A 105 0.63 0.89 -7.07
N PHE A 106 0.43 2.14 -7.51
CA PHE A 106 0.25 2.49 -8.92
C PHE A 106 1.57 2.89 -9.58
N GLY A 107 1.71 2.51 -10.86
CA GLY A 107 2.86 2.82 -11.71
C GLY A 107 3.78 1.63 -11.95
N GLU A 108 4.97 1.91 -12.49
CA GLU A 108 5.95 0.90 -12.90
C GLU A 108 6.39 -0.02 -11.74
N ARG A 109 6.33 0.50 -10.51
CA ARG A 109 6.59 -0.28 -9.31
C ARG A 109 5.83 0.29 -8.12
N PHE A 110 5.68 -0.52 -7.08
CA PHE A 110 5.16 -0.04 -5.80
C PHE A 110 6.21 0.82 -5.10
N ARG A 111 5.79 1.83 -4.34
CA ARG A 111 6.69 2.66 -3.51
C ARG A 111 6.18 2.77 -2.07
N TYR A 112 7.12 2.80 -1.13
CA TYR A 112 6.88 3.08 0.28
C TYR A 112 7.85 4.18 0.73
N SER A 113 7.36 5.21 1.43
CA SER A 113 8.13 6.43 1.62
C SER A 113 8.11 7.03 3.02
N ASN A 114 7.03 6.87 3.81
CA ASN A 114 6.90 7.68 5.02
C ASN A 114 6.19 7.03 6.20
N CYS A 115 5.18 6.19 5.97
CA CYS A 115 4.32 5.70 7.03
C CYS A 115 5.13 5.00 8.13
N ARG A 116 5.08 5.54 9.36
CA ARG A 116 5.77 5.04 10.56
C ARG A 116 7.30 4.93 10.45
N GLN A 117 7.95 5.65 9.54
CA GLN A 117 9.41 5.80 9.55
C GLN A 117 9.91 6.59 10.78
N TYR A 118 9.00 7.31 11.43
CA TYR A 118 9.20 7.99 12.69
C TYR A 118 8.10 7.61 13.69
N SER A 119 8.46 7.56 14.97
CA SER A 119 7.54 7.50 16.11
C SER A 119 7.89 8.64 17.06
N GLY A 120 7.12 9.72 16.99
CA GLY A 120 7.53 11.00 17.58
C GLY A 120 8.87 11.46 16.98
N LYS A 121 9.86 11.76 17.83
CA LYS A 121 11.21 12.18 17.40
C LYS A 121 12.10 11.04 16.91
N CYS A 122 11.75 9.79 17.21
CA CYS A 122 12.65 8.66 17.00
C CYS A 122 12.44 8.03 15.63
N GLN A 123 13.55 7.82 14.91
CA GLN A 123 13.57 7.01 13.71
C GLN A 123 13.21 5.57 14.07
N THR A 124 12.38 4.92 13.26
CA THR A 124 12.01 3.52 13.46
C THR A 124 12.86 2.60 12.59
N GLN A 125 12.75 1.29 12.83
CA GLN A 125 13.44 0.28 12.03
C GLN A 125 12.95 0.25 10.58
N LEU A 126 11.76 0.79 10.27
CA LEU A 126 11.24 0.90 8.90
C LEU A 126 12.12 1.78 8.00
N ARG A 127 12.98 2.63 8.55
CA ARG A 127 13.97 3.42 7.77
C ARG A 127 15.21 2.64 7.33
N ASN A 128 15.38 1.45 7.89
CA ASN A 128 16.60 0.66 7.74
C ASN A 128 16.35 -0.72 7.14
N LEU A 129 15.27 -0.89 6.36
CA LEU A 129 15.00 -2.14 5.69
C LEU A 129 16.06 -2.41 4.61
N GLU A 130 16.40 -3.68 4.46
CA GLU A 130 17.27 -4.19 3.39
C GLU A 130 16.45 -4.77 2.24
N PRO A 131 17.00 -4.77 1.01
CA PRO A 131 16.46 -5.54 -0.11
C PRO A 131 16.13 -6.99 0.30
N GLY A 132 14.97 -7.47 -0.14
CA GLY A 132 14.40 -8.76 0.24
C GLY A 132 13.55 -8.74 1.53
N SER A 133 13.45 -7.61 2.24
CA SER A 133 12.49 -7.49 3.35
C SER A 133 11.05 -7.48 2.82
N VAL A 134 10.11 -8.00 3.61
CA VAL A 134 8.68 -8.03 3.26
C VAL A 134 7.88 -7.20 4.26
N ILE A 135 6.92 -6.42 3.78
CA ILE A 135 5.95 -5.67 4.58
C ILE A 135 4.55 -6.11 4.18
N LEU A 136 3.77 -6.58 5.16
CA LEU A 136 2.35 -6.87 5.02
C LEU A 136 1.55 -5.67 5.51
N TYR A 137 1.03 -4.87 4.59
CA TYR A 137 0.07 -3.81 4.90
C TYR A 137 -1.32 -4.41 5.03
N GLY A 138 -1.99 -4.09 6.12
CA GLY A 138 -3.32 -4.61 6.37
C GLY A 138 -4.00 -3.96 7.56
N SER A 139 -5.05 -4.59 8.03
CA SER A 139 -5.81 -4.15 9.19
C SER A 139 -6.09 -5.32 10.12
N THR A 140 -6.43 -4.99 11.36
CA THR A 140 -6.89 -5.98 12.33
C THR A 140 -8.42 -5.91 12.47
N PHE A 141 -9.09 -7.03 12.16
CA PHE A 141 -10.52 -7.25 12.38
C PHE A 141 -10.71 -8.42 13.33
N VAL A 142 -11.24 -8.15 14.53
CA VAL A 142 -11.70 -9.17 15.50
C VAL A 142 -10.78 -10.40 15.51
N ASP A 143 -9.59 -10.23 16.10
CA ASP A 143 -8.57 -11.27 16.25
C ASP A 143 -8.12 -11.93 14.93
N ARG A 144 -8.17 -11.18 13.83
CA ARG A 144 -7.59 -11.56 12.53
C ARG A 144 -6.85 -10.39 11.92
N PHE A 145 -5.75 -10.68 11.26
CA PHE A 145 -5.07 -9.72 10.38
C PHE A 145 -5.54 -9.94 8.94
N VAL A 146 -6.09 -8.90 8.32
CA VAL A 146 -6.56 -8.92 6.93
C VAL A 146 -5.63 -8.08 6.06
N LEU A 147 -5.28 -8.59 4.88
CA LEU A 147 -4.24 -8.04 4.02
C LEU A 147 -4.78 -7.07 2.96
N ASP A 148 -4.06 -5.97 2.76
CA ASP A 148 -4.29 -4.99 1.69
C ASP A 148 -3.18 -5.07 0.63
N THR A 149 -1.92 -5.12 1.06
CA THR A 149 -0.75 -5.06 0.16
C THR A 149 0.42 -5.85 0.73
N VAL A 150 1.09 -6.61 -0.12
CA VAL A 150 2.41 -7.17 0.14
C VAL A 150 3.44 -6.30 -0.59
N PHE A 151 4.39 -5.75 0.18
CA PHE A 151 5.48 -4.96 -0.36
C PHE A 151 6.79 -5.68 -0.10
N VAL A 152 7.50 -6.06 -1.16
CA VAL A 152 8.83 -6.68 -1.09
C VAL A 152 9.85 -5.61 -1.45
N VAL A 153 10.77 -5.29 -0.54
CA VAL A 153 11.76 -4.22 -0.72
C VAL A 153 12.79 -4.62 -1.79
N SER A 154 12.96 -3.83 -2.85
CA SER A 154 14.00 -4.02 -3.87
C SER A 154 15.18 -3.08 -3.66
N ASP A 155 14.95 -1.78 -3.76
CA ASP A 155 15.95 -0.73 -3.56
C ASP A 155 15.46 0.34 -2.58
N LYS A 156 16.41 1.16 -2.12
CA LYS A 156 16.10 2.34 -1.30
C LYS A 156 16.96 3.51 -1.74
N ARG A 157 16.41 4.71 -1.66
CA ARG A 157 17.11 5.94 -2.04
C ARG A 157 17.48 6.77 -0.81
N GLN A 158 18.42 7.68 -1.01
CA GLN A 158 18.87 8.59 0.05
C GLN A 158 17.68 9.33 0.67
N PRO A 159 17.71 9.58 1.99
CA PRO A 159 16.60 10.25 2.65
C PRO A 159 16.29 11.61 2.01
N TRP A 160 15.01 11.85 1.71
CA TRP A 160 14.50 13.15 1.28
C TRP A 160 13.98 13.92 2.51
N ARG A 161 14.43 15.18 2.65
CA ARG A 161 13.97 16.06 3.74
C ARG A 161 12.72 16.81 3.31
N THR A 162 11.67 16.81 4.13
CA THR A 162 10.33 17.31 3.75
C THR A 162 10.25 18.80 3.37
N ASN A 163 11.24 19.62 3.74
CA ASN A 163 11.33 21.03 3.35
C ASN A 163 12.21 21.32 2.13
N ARG A 164 12.78 20.29 1.49
CA ARG A 164 13.66 20.44 0.33
C ARG A 164 12.92 20.13 -0.97
N GLU A 165 13.44 20.66 -2.07
CA GLU A 165 13.01 20.23 -3.40
C GLU A 165 13.14 18.72 -3.56
N PHE A 166 12.23 18.13 -4.34
CA PHE A 166 12.31 16.72 -4.67
C PHE A 166 13.58 16.46 -5.48
N PRO A 167 14.32 15.37 -5.21
CA PRO A 167 15.49 15.03 -5.99
C PRO A 167 15.10 14.82 -7.47
N ARG A 168 15.65 15.64 -8.38
CA ARG A 168 15.31 15.63 -9.81
C ARG A 168 15.81 14.39 -10.57
N ASN A 169 16.78 13.67 -10.02
CA ASN A 169 17.42 12.49 -10.63
C ASN A 169 17.12 11.20 -9.85
N ASN A 170 15.90 11.05 -9.35
CA ASN A 170 15.50 9.85 -8.61
C ASN A 170 14.43 9.07 -9.40
N GLU A 171 14.81 7.91 -9.94
CA GLU A 171 13.95 7.01 -10.71
C GLU A 171 12.73 6.51 -9.93
N LEU A 172 12.78 6.54 -8.59
CA LEU A 172 11.61 6.22 -7.76
C LEU A 172 10.60 7.37 -7.67
N ILE A 173 10.98 8.61 -8.04
CA ILE A 173 10.15 9.80 -7.92
C ILE A 173 9.62 10.20 -9.29
N ASP A 174 8.54 9.54 -9.69
CA ASP A 174 7.70 9.95 -10.81
C ASP A 174 6.63 10.97 -10.36
N ASP A 175 5.83 11.44 -11.32
CA ASP A 175 4.81 12.44 -11.06
C ASP A 175 3.68 11.93 -10.16
N ILE A 176 3.36 10.63 -10.20
CA ILE A 176 2.32 10.06 -9.33
C ILE A 176 2.79 10.01 -7.88
N LEU A 177 4.01 9.55 -7.59
CA LEU A 177 4.56 9.59 -6.22
C LEU A 177 4.67 11.04 -5.72
N ARG A 178 5.16 11.93 -6.59
CA ARG A 178 5.30 13.35 -6.27
C ARG A 178 3.96 13.98 -5.89
N ASP A 179 2.93 13.78 -6.70
CA ASP A 179 1.63 14.43 -6.52
C ASP A 179 0.82 13.82 -5.37
N THR A 180 0.81 12.50 -5.23
CA THR A 180 -0.06 11.78 -4.28
C THR A 180 0.54 11.57 -2.90
N THR A 181 1.88 11.66 -2.80
CA THR A 181 2.59 11.28 -1.57
C THR A 181 3.51 12.40 -1.10
N LEU A 182 4.48 12.81 -1.91
CA LEU A 182 5.53 13.72 -1.43
C LEU A 182 5.05 15.17 -1.28
N LYS A 183 4.22 15.69 -2.20
CA LYS A 183 3.66 17.05 -2.08
C LYS A 183 2.73 17.22 -0.86
N PRO A 184 1.84 16.27 -0.52
CA PRO A 184 1.10 16.28 0.75
C PRO A 184 2.00 16.26 1.99
N LEU A 185 3.20 15.67 1.89
CA LEU A 185 4.19 15.65 2.97
C LEU A 185 5.11 16.89 2.98
N GLN A 186 5.07 17.73 1.94
CA GLN A 186 5.96 18.87 1.83
C GLN A 186 5.71 19.86 2.96
N ASN A 187 6.78 20.30 3.60
CA ASN A 187 6.78 21.15 4.78
C ASN A 187 6.04 20.56 5.99
N LYS A 188 5.65 19.26 5.98
CA LYS A 188 5.21 18.61 7.20
C LYS A 188 6.40 18.52 8.15
N THR A 189 6.20 19.11 9.31
CA THR A 189 7.05 19.00 10.47
C THR A 189 6.49 17.92 11.38
N CYS A 190 7.32 17.33 12.24
CA CYS A 190 6.76 16.57 13.35
C CYS A 190 6.40 17.59 14.45
N SER A 191 5.12 17.67 14.83
CA SER A 191 4.67 18.51 15.97
C SER A 191 5.51 18.23 17.22
N ASP A 192 5.95 16.98 17.35
CA ASP A 192 6.63 16.47 18.52
C ASP A 192 8.16 16.62 18.43
N THR A 193 8.73 17.05 17.29
CA THR A 193 10.16 17.42 17.16
C THR A 193 10.43 18.90 17.42
N GLY A 194 9.46 19.66 17.92
CA GLY A 194 9.58 21.11 18.03
C GLY A 194 9.55 21.81 16.67
N GLY A 195 9.00 21.15 15.64
CA GLY A 195 8.88 21.72 14.30
C GLY A 195 9.97 21.31 13.31
N ASP A 196 10.85 20.34 13.64
CA ASP A 196 11.84 19.85 12.68
C ASP A 196 11.22 19.00 11.55
N TYR A 197 11.77 19.19 10.35
CA TYR A 197 11.44 18.44 9.13
C TYR A 197 12.00 17.02 9.17
N GLN A 198 11.27 16.07 8.58
CA GLN A 198 11.62 14.65 8.59
C GLN A 198 12.51 14.28 7.40
N ASP A 199 13.41 13.32 7.60
CA ASP A 199 14.21 12.69 6.55
C ASP A 199 13.59 11.34 6.20
N LEU A 200 12.93 11.26 5.06
CA LEU A 200 12.12 10.12 4.64
C LEU A 200 12.86 9.26 3.61
N VAL A 201 12.94 7.95 3.84
CA VAL A 201 13.56 6.99 2.92
C VAL A 201 12.50 6.50 1.95
N ILE A 202 12.77 6.60 0.65
CA ILE A 202 11.89 6.06 -0.38
C ILE A 202 12.41 4.69 -0.79
N TYR A 203 11.54 3.69 -0.68
CA TYR A 203 11.76 2.30 -1.08
C TYR A 203 11.04 1.99 -2.37
N GLY A 204 11.70 1.26 -3.25
CA GLY A 204 11.08 0.58 -4.38
C GLY A 204 10.63 -0.83 -4.00
N GLY A 205 9.49 -1.24 -4.54
CA GLY A 205 9.02 -2.62 -4.49
C GLY A 205 9.67 -3.47 -5.58
N VAL A 206 9.94 -4.74 -5.28
CA VAL A 206 10.30 -5.75 -6.29
C VAL A 206 9.14 -5.92 -7.24
N THR A 207 9.39 -5.66 -8.52
CA THR A 207 8.42 -5.89 -9.60
C THR A 207 8.40 -7.37 -9.97
N TYR A 208 7.32 -7.81 -10.62
CA TYR A 208 7.24 -9.18 -11.12
C TYR A 208 8.38 -9.52 -12.10
N ALA A 209 8.87 -8.58 -12.90
CA ALA A 209 9.99 -8.80 -13.81
C ALA A 209 11.34 -8.99 -13.08
N GLU A 210 11.51 -8.39 -11.90
CA GLU A 210 12.74 -8.47 -11.10
C GLU A 210 12.77 -9.68 -10.15
N ARG A 211 11.64 -10.39 -10.00
CA ARG A 211 11.39 -11.38 -8.93
C ARG A 211 12.43 -12.48 -8.81
N GLU A 212 13.02 -12.92 -9.92
CA GLU A 212 14.02 -14.00 -9.93
C GLU A 212 15.28 -13.61 -9.12
N ASN A 213 15.61 -12.31 -9.05
CA ASN A 213 16.71 -11.80 -8.22
C ASN A 213 16.39 -11.81 -6.71
N TYR A 214 15.13 -12.09 -6.36
CA TYR A 214 14.59 -12.09 -5.00
C TYR A 214 13.92 -13.41 -4.65
N GLY A 215 14.37 -14.52 -5.27
CA GLY A 215 13.85 -15.85 -5.00
C GLY A 215 12.37 -15.99 -5.39
N GLY A 216 11.95 -15.38 -6.49
CA GLY A 216 10.56 -15.40 -6.96
C GLY A 216 9.64 -14.40 -6.26
N MET A 217 10.08 -13.72 -5.19
CA MET A 217 9.25 -12.76 -4.47
C MET A 217 9.00 -11.48 -5.28
N PHE A 218 7.78 -10.96 -5.22
CA PHE A 218 7.39 -9.66 -5.78
C PHE A 218 6.32 -8.98 -4.93
N SER A 219 6.14 -7.67 -5.13
CA SER A 219 5.10 -6.88 -4.48
C SER A 219 3.76 -7.05 -5.19
N PHE A 220 2.67 -7.18 -4.43
CA PHE A 220 1.33 -7.34 -5.01
C PHE A 220 0.23 -6.85 -4.06
N VAL A 221 -0.98 -6.68 -4.60
CA VAL A 221 -2.23 -6.54 -3.85
C VAL A 221 -3.12 -7.75 -4.14
N PRO A 222 -3.84 -8.29 -3.14
CA PRO A 222 -4.94 -9.22 -3.39
C PRO A 222 -6.00 -8.54 -4.25
N ALA A 223 -6.44 -9.21 -5.32
CA ALA A 223 -7.36 -8.63 -6.29
C ALA A 223 -8.38 -9.64 -6.80
N GLN A 224 -9.48 -9.15 -7.35
CA GLN A 224 -10.48 -9.94 -8.07
C GLN A 224 -10.71 -9.29 -9.43
N LEU A 225 -10.96 -10.07 -10.49
CA LEU A 225 -11.35 -9.50 -11.78
C LEU A 225 -12.58 -8.60 -11.62
N CYS A 226 -12.50 -7.39 -12.19
CA CYS A 226 -13.56 -6.40 -12.12
C CYS A 226 -14.47 -6.60 -13.33
N SER A 227 -15.70 -7.04 -13.10
CA SER A 227 -16.74 -7.15 -14.11
C SER A 227 -17.98 -6.33 -13.73
N ASN A 228 -18.88 -6.09 -14.67
CA ASN A 228 -20.19 -5.52 -14.35
C ASN A 228 -20.90 -6.38 -13.30
N GLY A 229 -21.40 -5.75 -12.23
CA GLY A 229 -22.05 -6.45 -11.11
C GLY A 229 -21.08 -7.07 -10.10
N THR A 230 -19.82 -6.62 -10.06
CA THR A 230 -18.87 -7.07 -9.04
C THR A 230 -19.36 -6.66 -7.66
N ILE A 231 -19.67 -7.63 -6.81
CA ILE A 231 -20.07 -7.41 -5.41
C ILE A 231 -18.89 -7.04 -4.49
N GLY A 232 -17.66 -7.21 -5.00
CA GLY A 232 -16.41 -7.05 -4.26
C GLY A 232 -16.08 -8.25 -3.36
N PHE A 233 -14.94 -8.18 -2.69
CA PHE A 233 -14.45 -9.28 -1.84
C PHE A 233 -13.97 -8.77 -0.48
N LYS A 234 -13.96 -9.66 0.52
CA LYS A 234 -13.34 -9.39 1.82
C LYS A 234 -11.84 -9.55 1.72
N ARG A 235 -11.09 -8.66 2.37
CA ARG A 235 -9.64 -8.78 2.46
C ARG A 235 -9.25 -10.16 3.03
N PRO A 236 -8.28 -10.87 2.41
CA PRO A 236 -7.93 -12.21 2.84
C PRO A 236 -7.30 -12.15 4.24
N THR A 237 -7.68 -13.10 5.09
CA THR A 237 -7.09 -13.26 6.42
C THR A 237 -5.74 -13.95 6.28
N ILE A 238 -4.71 -13.40 6.92
CA ILE A 238 -3.37 -14.01 6.92
C ILE A 238 -3.07 -14.58 8.30
N GLN A 239 -2.69 -15.85 8.31
CA GLN A 239 -2.29 -16.61 9.49
C GLN A 239 -0.85 -17.08 9.28
N LEU A 240 0.06 -16.62 10.14
CA LEU A 240 1.46 -17.05 10.16
C LEU A 240 1.87 -17.17 11.62
N ASP A 241 1.88 -18.38 12.16
CA ASP A 241 2.09 -18.62 13.59
C ASP A 241 3.39 -18.01 14.10
N GLY A 242 3.30 -17.23 15.18
CA GLY A 242 4.44 -16.53 15.77
C GLY A 242 4.97 -15.34 14.98
N ILE A 243 4.47 -15.10 13.75
CA ILE A 243 4.89 -14.00 12.86
C ILE A 243 3.81 -12.91 12.81
N VAL A 244 2.58 -13.29 12.48
CA VAL A 244 1.44 -12.38 12.43
C VAL A 244 0.71 -12.44 13.77
N ASN A 245 0.66 -11.31 14.47
CA ASN A 245 -0.14 -11.20 15.68
C ASN A 245 -1.49 -10.54 15.36
N PRO A 246 -2.61 -11.27 15.43
CA PRO A 246 -3.93 -10.73 15.17
C PRO A 246 -4.38 -9.67 16.18
N GLU A 247 -3.75 -9.55 17.35
CA GLU A 247 -4.11 -8.54 18.36
C GLU A 247 -3.38 -7.20 18.12
N SER A 248 -2.38 -7.18 17.22
CA SER A 248 -1.62 -5.96 16.94
C SER A 248 -2.45 -4.98 16.12
N THR A 249 -2.93 -3.91 16.74
CA THR A 249 -3.83 -2.94 16.08
C THR A 249 -3.16 -1.64 15.64
N ARG A 250 -1.94 -1.33 16.14
CA ARG A 250 -1.33 0.01 15.94
C ARG A 250 0.18 0.05 15.74
N ALA A 251 0.94 -0.98 16.13
CA ALA A 251 2.39 -0.99 15.99
C ALA A 251 2.82 -1.92 14.85
N ALA A 252 3.80 -1.48 14.06
CA ALA A 252 4.47 -2.38 13.13
C ALA A 252 5.28 -3.43 13.92
N ARG A 253 5.16 -4.70 13.56
CA ARG A 253 5.93 -5.81 14.15
C ARG A 253 6.94 -6.29 13.13
N TYR A 254 8.22 -6.28 13.49
CA TYR A 254 9.31 -6.48 12.53
C TYR A 254 9.77 -7.93 12.37
N ASN A 255 9.42 -8.81 13.31
CA ASN A 255 9.79 -10.23 13.41
C ASN A 255 11.27 -10.57 13.13
N LYS A 256 12.17 -9.60 13.18
CA LYS A 256 13.59 -9.73 12.84
C LYS A 256 14.32 -10.79 13.67
N ASP A 257 13.92 -10.98 14.92
CA ASP A 257 14.57 -11.91 15.85
C ASP A 257 14.14 -13.36 15.58
N VAL A 258 13.00 -13.52 14.90
CA VAL A 258 12.52 -14.81 14.37
C VAL A 258 13.19 -15.09 13.03
N ILE A 259 13.31 -14.08 12.17
CA ILE A 259 13.97 -14.20 10.86
C ILE A 259 15.48 -14.41 10.98
N ARG A 260 16.16 -13.71 11.90
CA ARG A 260 17.62 -13.75 12.13
C ARG A 260 18.47 -13.58 10.86
N GLY A 261 17.98 -12.81 9.89
CA GLY A 261 18.66 -12.60 8.61
C GLY A 261 18.52 -13.76 7.60
N ASP A 262 17.69 -14.75 7.89
CA ASP A 262 17.41 -15.88 7.01
C ASP A 262 16.51 -15.45 5.84
N LYS A 263 17.12 -15.33 4.66
CA LYS A 263 16.42 -14.99 3.41
C LYS A 263 15.46 -16.09 2.98
N GLU A 264 15.81 -17.36 3.18
CA GLU A 264 14.97 -18.48 2.80
C GLU A 264 13.72 -18.51 3.68
N LYS A 265 13.87 -18.20 4.98
CA LYS A 265 12.71 -18.08 5.86
C LYS A 265 11.76 -16.97 5.43
N ILE A 266 12.28 -15.82 4.99
CA ILE A 266 11.43 -14.74 4.44
C ILE A 266 10.71 -15.21 3.18
N HIS A 267 11.43 -15.87 2.27
CA HIS A 267 10.85 -16.40 1.04
C HIS A 267 9.70 -17.38 1.33
N GLN A 268 9.90 -18.33 2.26
CA GLN A 268 8.86 -19.26 2.70
C GLN A 268 7.62 -18.54 3.26
N LEU A 269 7.82 -17.52 4.12
CA LEU A 269 6.73 -16.74 4.68
C LEU A 269 5.99 -15.92 3.62
N TRP A 270 6.70 -15.35 2.64
CA TRP A 270 6.09 -14.64 1.51
C TRP A 270 5.24 -15.60 0.66
N ARG A 271 5.76 -16.80 0.36
CA ARG A 271 5.03 -17.81 -0.39
C ARG A 271 3.76 -18.26 0.33
N GLU A 272 3.85 -18.50 1.64
CA GLU A 272 2.68 -18.85 2.46
C GLU A 272 1.61 -17.75 2.45
N VAL A 273 2.00 -16.47 2.42
CA VAL A 273 1.05 -15.35 2.23
C VAL A 273 0.41 -15.39 0.84
N ALA A 274 1.22 -15.56 -0.22
CA ALA A 274 0.71 -15.64 -1.58
C ALA A 274 -0.28 -16.80 -1.76
N ASP A 275 0.04 -17.97 -1.19
CA ASP A 275 -0.81 -19.17 -1.21
C ASP A 275 -2.13 -18.94 -0.47
N GLN A 276 -2.12 -18.26 0.69
CA GLN A 276 -3.35 -17.91 1.42
C GLN A 276 -4.24 -16.94 0.62
N VAL A 277 -3.65 -16.00 -0.12
CA VAL A 277 -4.39 -15.09 -0.99
C VAL A 277 -5.05 -15.86 -2.13
N VAL A 278 -4.30 -16.73 -2.82
CA VAL A 278 -4.81 -17.55 -3.93
C VAL A 278 -5.88 -18.54 -3.45
N THR A 279 -5.67 -19.17 -2.30
CA THR A 279 -6.66 -20.08 -1.67
C THR A 279 -7.95 -19.34 -1.25
N SER A 280 -7.90 -18.01 -1.13
CA SER A 280 -9.08 -17.17 -0.90
C SER A 280 -9.78 -16.77 -2.20
N ASP A 281 -9.50 -17.46 -3.32
CA ASP A 281 -10.00 -17.18 -4.67
C ASP A 281 -9.63 -15.77 -5.20
N LEU A 282 -8.46 -15.26 -4.79
CA LEU A 282 -7.95 -13.96 -5.22
C LEU A 282 -6.69 -14.07 -6.06
N LEU A 283 -6.50 -13.06 -6.90
CA LEU A 283 -5.35 -12.87 -7.76
C LEU A 283 -4.25 -12.08 -7.04
N LEU A 284 -3.02 -12.22 -7.53
CA LEU A 284 -1.86 -11.45 -7.11
C LEU A 284 -1.61 -10.33 -8.14
N ALA A 285 -2.24 -9.17 -7.97
CA ALA A 285 -2.04 -8.03 -8.87
C ALA A 285 -0.72 -7.32 -8.54
N HIS A 286 0.23 -7.32 -9.47
CA HIS A 286 1.62 -6.89 -9.26
C HIS A 286 2.00 -5.63 -10.04
N PHE A 287 1.17 -5.23 -11.00
CA PHE A 287 1.29 -3.97 -11.73
C PHE A 287 -0.08 -3.32 -11.84
N LEU A 288 -0.19 -2.06 -11.45
CA LEU A 288 -1.42 -1.27 -11.55
C LEU A 288 -1.12 -0.03 -12.39
N SER A 289 -1.80 0.13 -13.51
CA SER A 289 -1.63 1.30 -14.37
C SER A 289 -1.95 2.58 -13.59
N PRO A 290 -1.15 3.66 -13.76
CA PRO A 290 -1.46 4.95 -13.16
C PRO A 290 -2.91 5.38 -13.42
N PRO A 291 -3.61 5.95 -12.43
CA PRO A 291 -4.95 6.46 -12.65
C PRO A 291 -4.99 7.55 -13.74
N GLU A 292 -6.16 7.73 -14.35
CA GLU A 292 -6.37 8.79 -15.34
C GLU A 292 -6.00 10.15 -14.74
N ARG A 293 -5.15 10.90 -15.45
CA ARG A 293 -4.76 12.25 -15.04
C ARG A 293 -5.85 13.25 -15.39
N LYS A 294 -6.28 14.04 -14.41
CA LYS A 294 -7.20 15.17 -14.61
C LYS A 294 -6.66 16.42 -13.94
N ASP A 295 -6.65 17.51 -14.69
CA ASP A 295 -6.40 18.84 -14.16
C ASP A 295 -7.69 19.34 -13.50
N LEU A 296 -7.78 19.11 -12.18
CA LEU A 296 -8.89 19.53 -11.32
C LEU A 296 -8.58 20.87 -10.63
#